data_AF-A0A7C4SC01-F1
#
_entry.id   AF-A0A7C4SC01-F1
#
_cell.length_a   1.000
_cell.length_b   1.000
_cell.length_c   1.000
_cell.angle_alpha   90.00
_cell.angle_beta   90.00
_cell.angle_gamma   90.00
#
_symmetry.space_group_name_H-M   'P 1'
#
loop_
_entity.id
_entity.type
_entity.pdbx_description
1 polymer ?
#
loop_
_entity_poly.entity_id
_entity_poly.type
_entity_poly.pdbx_seq_one_letter_code
_entity_poly.pdbx_strand_id
1 'polypeptide(L)'
;MVREGIKMVLSGREDLKVVGEADDGLHLIDLVTSLSPHMAIVDLFMPGLGGIEATEQIKILRPEVKVLILTMHRDEGFLRKALSSGAEGYLLKDDGPAELLKAIESIQKGIPYVSSLLGEGALKGSF
;
A
#
# COMPACT_ATOMS: atom_id res chain seq x y z
N MET A 1 7.38 -10.89 -10.98
CA MET A 1 7.14 -9.94 -12.09
C MET A 1 6.60 -8.60 -11.60
N VAL A 2 5.52 -8.56 -10.80
CA VAL A 2 4.94 -7.29 -10.31
C VAL A 2 5.92 -6.45 -9.47
N ARG A 3 6.65 -7.07 -8.52
CA ARG A 3 7.62 -6.38 -7.65
C ARG A 3 8.72 -5.63 -8.41
N GLU A 4 9.35 -6.29 -9.37
CA GLU A 4 10.38 -5.65 -10.23
C GLU A 4 9.78 -4.52 -11.07
N GLY A 5 8.56 -4.70 -11.60
CA GLY A 5 7.85 -3.63 -12.30
C GLY A 5 7.64 -2.39 -11.43
N ILE A 6 7.22 -2.57 -10.18
CA ILE A 6 7.08 -1.46 -9.21
C ILE A 6 8.43 -0.77 -8.99
N LYS A 7 9.49 -1.53 -8.73
CA LYS A 7 10.83 -0.96 -8.51
C LYS A 7 11.31 -0.13 -9.69
N MET A 8 11.11 -0.62 -10.92
CA MET A 8 11.46 0.13 -12.12
C MET A 8 10.71 1.47 -12.17
N VAL A 9 9.41 1.47 -11.89
CA VAL A 9 8.59 2.69 -11.84
C VAL A 9 9.09 3.66 -10.78
N LEU A 10 9.42 3.17 -9.59
CA LEU A 10 9.91 4.01 -8.49
C LEU A 10 11.32 4.54 -8.75
N SER A 11 12.19 3.76 -9.40
CA SER A 11 13.57 4.15 -9.69
C SER A 11 13.69 5.31 -10.69
N GLY A 12 12.63 5.60 -11.45
CA GLY A 12 12.57 6.74 -12.35
C GLY A 12 12.27 8.08 -11.66
N ARG A 13 12.09 8.09 -10.33
CA ARG A 13 11.76 9.27 -9.51
C ARG A 13 12.89 9.56 -8.54
N GLU A 14 13.52 10.74 -8.65
CA GLU A 14 14.64 11.14 -7.78
C GLU A 14 14.23 11.36 -6.31
N ASP A 15 12.95 11.66 -6.08
CA ASP A 15 12.38 11.89 -4.75
C ASP A 15 11.93 10.59 -4.05
N LEU A 16 12.03 9.44 -4.73
CA LEU A 16 11.64 8.14 -4.19
C LEU A 16 12.87 7.22 -4.11
N LYS A 17 12.94 6.46 -3.01
CA LYS A 17 13.98 5.45 -2.82
C LYS A 17 13.37 4.19 -2.23
N VAL A 18 13.60 3.06 -2.89
CA VAL A 18 13.28 1.74 -2.34
C VAL A 18 14.35 1.39 -1.31
N VAL A 19 13.96 1.26 -0.04
CA VAL A 19 14.88 0.99 1.08
C VAL A 19 14.91 -0.48 1.50
N GLY A 20 13.89 -1.26 1.15
CA GLY A 20 13.80 -2.68 1.50
C GLY A 20 12.70 -3.38 0.71
N GLU A 21 12.74 -4.71 0.70
CA GLU A 21 11.81 -5.58 -0.01
C GLU A 21 11.45 -6.78 0.89
N ALA A 22 10.17 -6.99 1.14
CA ALA A 22 9.68 -8.07 2.01
C ALA A 22 8.99 -9.17 1.21
N ASP A 23 9.21 -10.43 1.56
CA ASP A 23 8.61 -11.58 0.86
C ASP A 23 7.27 -12.04 1.47
N ASP A 24 7.00 -11.63 2.70
CA ASP A 24 5.79 -11.92 3.45
C ASP A 24 5.50 -10.79 4.47
N GLY A 25 4.35 -10.88 5.15
CA GLY A 25 3.93 -9.87 6.13
C GLY A 25 4.79 -9.79 7.38
N LEU A 26 5.43 -10.87 7.84
CA LEU A 26 6.33 -10.82 9.00
C LEU A 26 7.65 -10.13 8.63
N HIS A 27 8.24 -10.51 7.51
CA HIS A 27 9.43 -9.84 6.96
C HIS A 27 9.15 -8.36 6.70
N LEU A 28 7.94 -8.00 6.25
CA LEU A 28 7.55 -6.61 6.07
C LEU A 28 7.56 -5.82 7.37
N ILE A 29 6.99 -6.38 8.45
CA ILE A 29 6.97 -5.74 9.77
C ILE A 29 8.40 -5.55 10.29
N ASP A 30 9.27 -6.55 10.13
CA ASP A 30 10.67 -6.48 10.55
C ASP A 30 11.43 -5.37 9.80
N LEU A 31 11.24 -5.27 8.48
CA LEU A 31 11.87 -4.24 7.65
C LEU A 31 11.35 -2.84 7.97
N VAL A 32 10.05 -2.67 8.16
CA VAL A 32 9.47 -1.37 8.54
C VAL A 32 10.05 -0.90 9.88
N THR A 33 10.15 -1.82 10.84
CA THR A 33 10.70 -1.55 12.17
C THR A 33 12.20 -1.21 12.11
N SER A 34 12.95 -1.85 11.22
CA SER A 34 14.41 -1.70 11.14
C SER A 34 14.84 -0.51 10.28
N LEU A 35 14.13 -0.26 9.17
CA LEU A 35 14.50 0.73 8.16
C LEU A 35 13.77 2.06 8.30
N SER A 36 12.69 2.10 9.09
CA SER A 36 11.85 3.29 9.30
C SER A 36 11.47 4.01 7.98
N PRO A 37 10.85 3.30 7.01
CA PRO A 37 10.45 3.90 5.75
C PRO A 37 9.32 4.91 5.96
N HIS A 38 9.21 5.91 5.08
CA HIS A 38 8.06 6.84 5.10
C HIS A 38 6.75 6.19 4.63
N MET A 39 6.85 5.14 3.82
CA MET A 39 5.72 4.44 3.23
C MET A 39 6.07 2.97 2.93
N ALA A 40 5.08 2.08 3.09
CA ALA A 40 5.11 0.71 2.61
C ALA A 40 4.07 0.52 1.48
N ILE A 41 4.47 -0.14 0.39
CA ILE A 41 3.55 -0.64 -0.64
C ILE A 41 3.39 -2.14 -0.38
N VAL A 42 2.18 -2.58 -0.12
CA VAL A 42 1.90 -3.89 0.46
C VAL A 42 0.95 -4.67 -0.43
N ASP A 43 1.34 -5.89 -0.79
CA ASP A 43 0.41 -6.80 -1.48
C ASP A 43 -0.67 -7.26 -0.50
N LEU A 44 -1.94 -7.30 -0.94
CA LEU A 44 -3.03 -7.75 -0.07
C LEU A 44 -2.88 -9.22 0.30
N PHE A 45 -2.49 -10.06 -0.66
CA PHE A 45 -2.27 -11.48 -0.47
C PHE A 45 -0.78 -11.79 -0.49
N MET A 46 -0.20 -11.96 0.70
CA MET A 46 1.16 -12.44 0.90
C MET A 46 1.12 -13.83 1.57
N PRO A 47 2.14 -14.67 1.37
CA PRO A 47 2.30 -15.89 2.15
C PRO A 47 2.35 -15.59 3.65
N GLY A 48 1.83 -16.49 4.48
CA GLY A 48 1.86 -16.32 5.94
C GLY A 48 0.91 -15.22 6.40
N LEU A 49 1.46 -14.11 6.88
CA LEU A 49 0.68 -12.96 7.34
C LEU A 49 0.25 -12.10 6.14
N GLY A 50 -1.06 -11.93 5.98
CA GLY A 50 -1.65 -11.16 4.89
C GLY A 50 -1.36 -9.66 4.98
N GLY A 51 -1.60 -8.94 3.89
CA GLY A 51 -1.30 -7.51 3.81
C GLY A 51 -2.15 -6.64 4.74
N ILE A 52 -3.40 -7.04 5.00
CA ILE A 52 -4.28 -6.32 5.93
C ILE A 52 -3.78 -6.50 7.36
N GLU A 53 -3.51 -7.75 7.76
CA GLU A 53 -3.01 -8.06 9.11
C GLU A 53 -1.63 -7.44 9.33
N ALA A 54 -0.75 -7.47 8.33
CA ALA A 54 0.55 -6.79 8.40
C ALA A 54 0.38 -5.28 8.53
N THR A 55 -0.59 -4.68 7.83
CA THR A 55 -0.90 -3.25 7.96
C THR A 55 -1.33 -2.91 9.37
N GLU A 56 -2.25 -3.67 9.98
CA GLU A 56 -2.67 -3.44 11.37
C GLU A 56 -1.47 -3.43 12.33
N GLN A 57 -0.57 -4.42 12.20
CA GLN A 57 0.64 -4.50 13.03
C GLN A 57 1.60 -3.33 12.79
N ILE A 58 1.81 -2.94 11.53
CA ILE A 58 2.62 -1.77 11.18
C ILE A 58 2.03 -0.51 11.82
N LYS A 59 0.72 -0.29 11.72
CA LYS A 59 0.09 0.91 12.28
C LYS A 59 0.13 0.95 13.81
N ILE A 60 0.13 -0.21 14.47
CA ILE A 60 0.35 -0.30 15.94
C ILE A 60 1.80 0.06 16.30
N LEU A 61 2.78 -0.47 15.58
CA LEU A 61 4.20 -0.31 15.90
C LEU A 61 4.78 1.03 15.44
N ARG A 62 4.31 1.54 14.29
CA ARG A 62 4.81 2.69 13.54
C ARG A 62 3.66 3.44 12.86
N PRO A 63 2.79 4.13 13.63
CA PRO A 63 1.59 4.78 13.10
C PRO A 63 1.88 5.86 12.04
N GLU A 64 3.09 6.41 12.02
CA GLU A 64 3.56 7.40 11.04
C GLU A 64 3.84 6.81 9.65
N VAL A 65 4.07 5.49 9.56
CA VAL A 65 4.34 4.82 8.29
C VAL A 65 3.04 4.76 7.50
N LYS A 66 3.08 5.33 6.28
CA LYS A 66 1.95 5.30 5.36
C LYS A 66 1.89 3.96 4.64
N VAL A 67 0.71 3.41 4.42
CA VAL A 67 0.52 2.12 3.78
C VAL A 67 -0.39 2.25 2.57
N LEU A 68 0.12 1.82 1.42
CA LEU A 68 -0.63 1.66 0.18
C LEU A 68 -0.80 0.17 -0.10
N ILE A 69 -2.05 -0.32 -0.01
CA ILE A 69 -2.38 -1.67 -0.46
C ILE A 69 -2.39 -1.72 -1.99
N LEU A 70 -1.76 -2.74 -2.55
CA LEU A 70 -1.70 -2.99 -3.99
C LEU A 70 -2.19 -4.41 -4.29
N THR A 71 -3.24 -4.57 -5.08
CA THR A 71 -3.95 -5.85 -5.20
C THR A 71 -4.61 -6.08 -6.55
N MET A 72 -4.93 -7.32 -6.89
CA MET A 72 -5.77 -7.64 -8.06
C MET A 72 -7.27 -7.61 -7.73
N HIS A 73 -7.63 -7.48 -6.44
CA HIS A 73 -8.99 -7.73 -5.98
C HIS A 73 -9.82 -6.44 -5.92
N ARG A 74 -10.96 -6.47 -6.59
CA ARG A 74 -11.92 -5.36 -6.71
C ARG A 74 -13.03 -5.37 -5.67
N ASP A 75 -12.94 -6.29 -4.72
CA ASP A 75 -13.98 -6.53 -3.72
C ASP A 75 -14.03 -5.39 -2.68
N GLU A 76 -15.20 -4.78 -2.51
CA GLU A 76 -15.41 -3.68 -1.57
C GLU A 76 -15.19 -4.10 -0.10
N GLY A 77 -15.39 -5.37 0.24
CA GLY A 77 -15.12 -5.90 1.57
C GLY A 77 -13.63 -5.87 1.90
N PHE A 78 -12.77 -6.18 0.94
CA PHE A 78 -11.32 -6.03 1.10
C PHE A 78 -10.89 -4.57 1.20
N LEU A 79 -11.48 -3.69 0.38
CA LEU A 79 -11.26 -2.26 0.49
C LEU A 79 -11.58 -1.75 1.91
N ARG A 80 -12.77 -2.06 2.42
CA ARG A 80 -13.21 -1.61 3.75
C ARG A 80 -12.27 -2.11 4.85
N LYS A 81 -11.87 -3.38 4.80
CA LYS A 81 -10.93 -3.98 5.76
C LYS A 81 -9.56 -3.31 5.70
N ALA A 82 -9.03 -3.08 4.50
CA ALA A 82 -7.76 -2.38 4.32
C ALA A 82 -7.79 -0.95 4.90
N LEU A 83 -8.83 -0.17 4.59
CA LEU A 83 -8.96 1.18 5.15
C LEU A 83 -9.12 1.14 6.68
N SER A 84 -9.91 0.18 7.19
CA SER A 84 -10.11 0.00 8.63
C SER A 84 -8.85 -0.44 9.38
N SER A 85 -7.92 -1.14 8.70
CA SER A 85 -6.60 -1.46 9.24
C SER A 85 -5.66 -0.26 9.37
N GLY A 86 -6.07 0.89 8.83
CA GLY A 86 -5.29 2.13 8.84
C GLY A 86 -4.46 2.35 7.58
N ALA A 87 -4.72 1.62 6.49
CA ALA A 87 -4.11 1.92 5.19
C ALA A 87 -4.62 3.27 4.64
N GLU A 88 -3.71 4.11 4.16
CA GLU A 88 -4.02 5.37 3.50
C GLU A 88 -4.38 5.20 2.02
N GLY A 89 -4.19 4.01 1.44
CA GLY A 89 -4.72 3.76 0.11
C GLY A 89 -4.88 2.32 -0.30
N TYR A 90 -5.63 2.16 -1.39
CA TYR A 90 -5.96 0.88 -2.00
C TYR A 90 -5.94 1.04 -3.53
N LEU A 91 -4.96 0.44 -4.18
CA LEU A 91 -4.74 0.53 -5.62
C LEU A 91 -4.82 -0.86 -6.25
N LEU A 92 -5.39 -0.93 -7.46
CA LEU A 92 -5.36 -2.16 -8.23
C LEU A 92 -4.05 -2.26 -9.00
N LYS A 93 -3.49 -3.47 -9.09
CA LYS A 93 -2.32 -3.74 -9.93
C LYS A 93 -2.60 -3.46 -11.42
N ASP A 94 -3.87 -3.46 -11.83
CA ASP A 94 -4.32 -3.10 -13.18
C ASP A 94 -4.29 -1.59 -13.47
N ASP A 95 -4.24 -0.71 -12.45
CA ASP A 95 -4.24 0.75 -12.64
C ASP A 95 -2.96 1.24 -13.36
N GLY A 96 -1.89 0.44 -13.29
CA GLY A 96 -0.64 0.70 -13.97
C GLY A 96 0.27 1.74 -13.30
N PRO A 97 1.45 2.02 -13.90
CA PRO A 97 2.51 2.83 -13.30
C PRO A 97 2.14 4.26 -12.93
N ALA A 98 1.41 4.95 -13.81
CA ALA A 98 1.08 6.37 -13.61
C ALA A 98 0.16 6.57 -12.40
N GLU A 99 -0.80 5.66 -12.22
CA GLU A 99 -1.71 5.68 -11.08
C GLU A 99 -1.00 5.32 -9.77
N LEU A 100 -0.02 4.41 -9.80
CA LEU A 100 0.82 4.14 -8.63
C LEU A 100 1.55 5.40 -8.17
N LEU A 101 2.14 6.16 -9.08
CA LEU A 101 2.83 7.40 -8.74
C LEU A 101 1.88 8.47 -8.18
N LYS A 102 0.68 8.60 -8.75
CA LYS A 102 -0.37 9.49 -8.22
C LYS A 102 -0.81 9.09 -6.82
N ALA A 103 -1.01 7.80 -6.57
CA ALA A 103 -1.38 7.28 -5.27
C ALA A 103 -0.33 7.61 -4.21
N ILE A 104 0.95 7.36 -4.53
CA ILE A 104 2.08 7.69 -3.65
C ILE A 104 2.10 9.19 -3.34
N GLU A 105 2.01 10.05 -4.36
CA GLU A 105 2.02 11.50 -4.17
C GLU A 105 0.84 12.00 -3.33
N SER A 106 -0.36 11.48 -3.58
CA SER A 106 -1.58 11.81 -2.81
C SER A 106 -1.40 11.46 -1.34
N ILE A 107 -0.98 10.23 -1.06
CA ILE A 107 -0.81 9.73 0.31
C ILE A 107 0.33 10.47 1.00
N GLN A 108 1.42 10.81 0.30
CA GLN A 108 2.48 11.67 0.84
C GLN A 108 1.96 13.04 1.28
N LYS A 109 0.98 13.62 0.58
CA LYS A 109 0.28 14.85 0.97
C LYS A 109 -0.79 14.67 2.06
N GLY A 110 -0.98 13.44 2.55
CA GLY A 110 -1.97 13.12 3.59
C GLY A 110 -3.38 12.93 3.05
N ILE A 111 -3.53 12.75 1.74
CA ILE A 111 -4.83 12.54 1.08
C ILE A 111 -4.96 11.05 0.75
N PRO A 112 -5.97 10.34 1.32
CA PRO A 112 -6.18 8.93 1.01
C PRO A 112 -6.41 8.70 -0.49
N TYR A 113 -5.97 7.54 -0.99
CA TYR A 113 -6.12 7.19 -2.40
C TYR A 113 -6.82 5.86 -2.59
N VAL A 114 -7.87 5.84 -3.40
CA VAL A 114 -8.55 4.61 -3.80
C VAL A 114 -8.63 4.58 -5.32
N SER A 115 -8.30 3.43 -5.90
CA SER A 115 -8.38 3.19 -7.33
C SER A 115 -9.73 3.66 -7.89
N SER A 116 -9.69 4.47 -8.95
CA SER A 116 -10.88 4.92 -9.67
C SER A 116 -11.68 3.76 -10.28
N LEU A 117 -11.02 2.62 -10.51
CA LEU A 117 -11.63 1.41 -11.05
C LEU A 117 -12.55 0.67 -10.06
N LEU A 118 -12.58 1.09 -8.78
CA LEU A 118 -13.50 0.59 -7.76
C LEU A 118 -14.83 1.37 -7.70
N GLY A 119 -14.98 2.44 -8.49
CA GLY A 119 -16.19 3.24 -8.58
C GLY A 119 -16.30 4.35 -7.52
N GLU A 120 -17.01 5.43 -7.85
CA GLU A 120 -17.09 6.67 -7.05
C GLU A 120 -17.70 6.51 -5.64
N GLY A 121 -18.38 5.40 -5.36
CA GLY A 121 -19.00 5.10 -4.06
C GLY A 121 -18.02 4.57 -3.00
N ALA A 122 -16.85 4.09 -3.42
CA ALA A 122 -15.90 3.34 -2.60
C ALA A 122 -15.34 4.13 -1.40
N LEU A 123 -15.18 5.46 -1.55
CA LEU A 123 -14.66 6.34 -0.49
C LEU A 123 -15.74 6.91 0.43
N LYS A 124 -17.00 7.01 -0.02
CA LYS A 124 -18.07 7.71 0.71
C LYS A 124 -18.63 6.95 1.91
N GLY A 125 -18.21 5.71 2.16
CA GLY A 125 -18.72 4.85 3.24
C GLY A 125 -17.65 4.29 4.18
N SER A 126 -16.45 4.88 4.20
CA SER A 126 -15.25 4.32 4.84
C SER A 126 -14.59 5.25 5.87
N PHE A 127 -15.21 6.38 6.20
CA PHE A 127 -14.80 7.33 7.24
C PHE A 127 -16.03 7.80 8.03
#